data_AF-A0A9E6RKZ6-F1
#
_entry.id   AF-A0A9E6RKZ6-F1
#
_cell.length_a   1.000
_cell.length_b   1.000
_cell.length_c   1.000
_cell.angle_alpha   90.00
_cell.angle_beta   90.00
_cell.angle_gamma   90.00
#
_symmetry.space_group_name_H-M   'P 1'
#
loop_
_entity.id
_entity.type
_entity.pdbx_description
1 polymer ?
#
loop_
_entity_poly.entity_id
_entity_poly.type
_entity_poly.pdbx_seq_one_letter_code
_entity_poly.pdbx_strand_id
1 'polypeptide(L)'
;MGFLDLALTNLASPMVLCFVLGLAAGLLRSDLDVPDAIAKGLALFLMLSIGLQGGWKLADSGANIGIAGHLLVAVLASFLMPVPAFFYLRRVAGLDRDTAAAVSAHYGSISVVTFAIGSQFVTAQGLGFEGHIVAMVALMETPAIITGILLARGRADAASETGEDRDHLMREVLVNGSVMLLVGGFLIGWAGGAEGKAAVAPFFLDPFKGAL
;
A
#
# COMPACT_ATOMS: atom_id res chain seq x y z
N MET A 1 21.50 19.61 -11.55
CA MET A 1 20.53 19.23 -12.60
C MET A 1 19.34 20.17 -12.52
N GLY A 2 18.84 20.66 -13.64
CA GLY A 2 17.59 21.43 -13.65
C GLY A 2 16.37 20.53 -13.43
N PHE A 3 15.21 21.11 -13.10
CA PHE A 3 13.96 20.36 -12.89
C PHE A 3 13.59 19.47 -14.09
N LEU A 4 13.71 19.99 -15.31
CA LEU A 4 13.41 19.25 -16.55
C LEU A 4 14.34 18.06 -16.76
N ASP A 5 15.62 18.21 -16.39
CA ASP A 5 16.64 17.18 -16.51
C ASP A 5 16.34 16.01 -15.55
N LEU A 6 15.87 16.35 -14.34
CA LEU A 6 15.42 15.40 -13.34
C LEU A 6 14.14 14.67 -13.78
N ALA A 7 13.19 15.40 -14.38
CA ALA A 7 11.96 14.81 -14.92
C ALA A 7 12.26 13.82 -16.07
N LEU A 8 13.11 14.21 -17.02
CA LEU A 8 13.53 13.36 -18.13
C LEU A 8 14.25 12.10 -17.64
N THR A 9 15.15 12.23 -16.66
CA THR A 9 15.87 11.10 -16.08
C THR A 9 14.92 10.08 -15.42
N ASN A 10 13.86 10.53 -14.74
CA ASN A 10 12.86 9.64 -14.15
C ASN A 10 11.97 8.98 -15.20
N LEU A 11 11.52 9.74 -16.20
CA LEU A 11 10.70 9.20 -17.30
C LEU A 11 11.45 8.18 -18.15
N ALA A 12 12.77 8.35 -18.29
CA ALA A 12 13.66 7.40 -18.95
C ALA A 12 14.13 6.24 -18.06
N SER A 13 13.60 6.12 -16.83
CA SER A 13 13.97 5.00 -15.96
C SER A 13 13.43 3.67 -16.50
N PRO A 14 14.15 2.55 -16.33
CA PRO A 14 13.71 1.25 -16.85
C PRO A 14 12.28 0.86 -16.43
N MET A 15 11.88 1.11 -15.17
CA MET A 15 10.54 0.78 -14.67
C MET A 15 9.45 1.54 -15.43
N VAL A 16 9.64 2.85 -15.65
CA VAL A 16 8.69 3.67 -16.41
C VAL A 16 8.64 3.23 -17.88
N LEU A 17 9.79 2.91 -18.47
CA LEU A 17 9.86 2.41 -19.85
C LEU A 17 9.20 1.03 -19.99
N CYS A 18 9.34 0.14 -19.02
CA CYS A 18 8.62 -1.14 -18.98
C CYS A 18 7.10 -0.94 -18.86
N PHE A 19 6.64 0.02 -18.05
CA PHE A 19 5.23 0.40 -18.01
C PHE A 19 4.73 0.92 -19.36
N VAL A 20 5.49 1.80 -20.02
CA VAL A 20 5.17 2.32 -21.36
C VAL A 20 5.13 1.20 -22.39
N LEU A 21 6.06 0.24 -22.32
CA LEU A 21 6.07 -0.95 -23.16
C LEU A 21 4.80 -1.80 -22.95
N GLY A 22 4.40 -2.04 -21.70
CA GLY A 22 3.16 -2.76 -21.37
C GLY A 22 1.91 -2.05 -21.89
N LEU A 23 1.84 -0.72 -21.74
CA LEU A 23 0.77 0.09 -22.31
C LEU A 23 0.74 -0.02 -23.84
N ALA A 24 1.90 0.11 -24.50
CA ALA A 24 2.02 -0.03 -25.94
C ALA A 24 1.61 -1.44 -26.41
N ALA A 25 2.04 -2.48 -25.71
CA ALA A 25 1.67 -3.87 -25.99
C ALA A 25 0.14 -4.06 -25.91
N GLY A 26 -0.52 -3.50 -24.89
CA GLY A 26 -1.98 -3.52 -24.76
C GLY A 26 -2.70 -2.76 -25.88
N LEU A 27 -2.21 -1.56 -26.24
CA LEU A 27 -2.77 -0.75 -27.33
C LEU A 27 -2.61 -1.42 -28.70
N LEU A 28 -1.47 -2.09 -28.93
CA LEU A 28 -1.16 -2.83 -30.14
C LEU A 28 -1.80 -4.23 -30.17
N ARG A 29 -2.45 -4.65 -29.07
CA ARG A 29 -3.01 -6.01 -28.89
C ARG A 29 -1.97 -7.10 -29.12
N SER A 30 -0.78 -6.91 -28.55
CA SER A 30 0.27 -7.93 -28.52
C SER A 30 -0.22 -9.18 -27.79
N ASP A 31 0.33 -10.33 -28.17
CA ASP A 31 0.23 -11.62 -27.51
C ASP A 31 1.06 -11.71 -26.21
N LEU A 32 1.62 -10.59 -25.73
CA LEU A 32 2.30 -10.51 -24.44
C LEU A 32 1.32 -10.84 -23.31
N ASP A 33 1.48 -12.03 -22.74
CA ASP A 33 0.70 -12.51 -21.61
C ASP A 33 1.62 -12.82 -20.42
N VAL A 34 1.32 -12.24 -19.27
CA VAL A 34 2.06 -12.47 -18.03
C VAL A 34 1.20 -13.39 -17.16
N PRO A 35 1.66 -14.62 -16.84
CA PRO A 35 0.87 -15.54 -16.05
C PRO A 35 0.45 -14.95 -14.70
N ASP A 36 -0.83 -15.10 -14.35
CA ASP A 36 -1.41 -14.63 -13.09
C ASP A 36 -0.61 -15.05 -11.85
N ALA A 37 -0.05 -16.27 -11.88
CA ALA A 37 0.77 -16.80 -10.80
C ALA A 37 2.05 -15.97 -10.57
N ILE A 38 2.69 -15.48 -11.65
CA ILE A 38 3.88 -14.64 -11.57
C ILE A 38 3.50 -13.26 -11.03
N ALA A 39 2.42 -12.65 -11.54
CA ALA A 39 1.94 -11.35 -11.07
C ALA A 39 1.60 -11.38 -9.58
N LYS A 40 0.87 -12.41 -9.13
CA LYS A 40 0.57 -12.62 -7.70
C LYS A 40 1.83 -12.88 -6.88
N GLY A 41 2.75 -13.71 -7.37
CA GLY A 41 4.02 -13.98 -6.71
C GLY A 41 4.85 -12.72 -6.49
N LEU A 42 4.97 -11.87 -7.52
CA LEU A 42 5.65 -10.57 -7.45
C LEU A 42 4.99 -9.65 -6.43
N ALA A 43 3.65 -9.56 -6.43
CA ALA A 43 2.94 -8.74 -5.45
C ALA A 43 3.22 -9.17 -4.01
N LEU A 44 3.15 -10.48 -3.72
CA LEU A 44 3.46 -11.03 -2.38
C LEU A 44 4.92 -10.75 -1.99
N PHE A 45 5.85 -10.95 -2.93
CA PHE A 45 7.27 -10.65 -2.74
C PHE A 45 7.50 -9.18 -2.41
N LEU A 46 6.90 -8.26 -3.17
CA LEU A 46 7.04 -6.82 -2.97
C LEU A 46 6.46 -6.38 -1.63
N MET A 47 5.27 -6.86 -1.26
CA MET A 47 4.65 -6.55 0.04
C MET A 47 5.50 -7.03 1.22
N LEU A 48 6.01 -8.25 1.17
CA LEU A 48 6.91 -8.77 2.19
C LEU A 48 8.22 -7.97 2.27
N SER A 49 8.83 -7.68 1.11
CA SER A 49 10.07 -6.90 1.00
C SER A 49 9.90 -5.50 1.58
N ILE A 50 8.79 -4.84 1.30
CA ILE A 50 8.46 -3.52 1.83
C ILE A 50 8.34 -3.59 3.35
N GLY A 51 7.57 -4.57 3.87
CA GLY A 51 7.45 -4.80 5.31
C GLY A 51 8.81 -4.95 6.00
N LEU A 52 9.65 -5.88 5.51
CA LEU A 52 10.99 -6.12 6.03
C LEU A 52 11.85 -4.85 6.06
N GLN A 53 11.86 -4.08 4.97
CA GLN A 53 12.59 -2.82 4.88
C GLN A 53 12.14 -1.79 5.92
N GLY A 54 10.83 -1.70 6.18
CA GLY A 54 10.29 -0.87 7.26
C GLY A 54 10.77 -1.29 8.64
N GLY A 55 10.72 -2.59 8.90
CA GLY A 55 11.16 -3.18 10.16
C GLY A 55 12.63 -2.92 10.46
N TRP A 56 13.51 -3.18 9.48
CA TRP A 56 14.94 -2.91 9.63
C TRP A 56 15.24 -1.43 9.85
N LYS A 57 14.58 -0.54 9.11
CA LYS A 57 14.75 0.91 9.30
C LYS A 57 14.32 1.35 10.69
N LEU A 58 13.24 0.78 11.24
CA LEU A 58 12.82 1.10 12.62
C LEU A 58 13.82 0.56 13.65
N ALA A 59 14.35 -0.64 13.44
CA ALA A 59 15.39 -1.21 14.29
C ALA A 59 16.63 -0.30 14.33
N ASP A 60 17.03 0.27 13.19
CA ASP A 60 18.17 1.18 13.07
C ASP A 60 17.87 2.57 13.69
N SER A 61 16.66 3.13 13.50
CA SER A 61 16.33 4.49 13.95
C SER A 61 15.87 4.60 15.40
N GLY A 62 15.56 3.48 16.05
CA GLY A 62 14.97 3.42 17.39
C GLY A 62 13.47 3.74 17.42
N ALA A 63 12.72 3.06 18.27
CA ALA A 63 11.30 3.32 18.47
C ALA A 63 11.08 4.51 19.42
N ASN A 64 10.44 5.57 18.94
CA ASN A 64 10.08 6.76 19.72
C ASN A 64 8.57 6.78 19.99
N ILE A 65 8.14 7.27 21.15
CA ILE A 65 6.73 7.55 21.50
C ILE A 65 6.01 8.39 20.44
N GLY A 66 6.73 9.25 19.71
CA GLY A 66 6.17 10.01 18.57
C GLY A 66 5.58 9.13 17.46
N ILE A 67 6.07 7.89 17.30
CA ILE A 67 5.61 6.95 16.28
C ILE A 67 4.14 6.59 16.50
N ALA A 68 3.72 6.38 17.74
CA ALA A 68 2.32 6.06 18.05
C ALA A 68 1.37 7.18 17.58
N GLY A 69 1.80 8.44 17.72
CA GLY A 69 1.06 9.59 17.19
C GLY A 69 0.94 9.55 15.67
N HIS A 70 2.02 9.27 14.95
CA HIS A 70 2.01 9.18 13.48
C HIS A 70 1.14 8.01 12.98
N LEU A 71 1.22 6.85 13.62
CA LEU A 71 0.39 5.69 13.28
C LEU A 71 -1.09 5.97 13.54
N LEU A 72 -1.42 6.64 14.66
CA LEU A 72 -2.80 7.04 14.96
C LEU A 72 -3.33 8.02 13.91
N VAL A 73 -2.55 9.03 13.52
CA VAL A 73 -2.92 9.97 12.46
C VAL A 73 -3.13 9.25 11.14
N ALA A 74 -2.26 8.29 10.78
CA ALA A 74 -2.39 7.49 9.57
C ALA A 74 -3.72 6.70 9.54
N VAL A 75 -4.03 6.01 10.64
CA VAL A 75 -5.28 5.23 10.79
C VAL A 75 -6.50 6.14 10.71
N LEU A 76 -6.49 7.27 11.44
CA LEU A 76 -7.60 8.23 11.41
C LEU A 76 -7.78 8.85 10.03
N ALA A 77 -6.69 9.24 9.36
CA ALA A 77 -6.74 9.79 8.01
C ALA A 77 -7.33 8.78 7.02
N SER A 78 -6.87 7.52 7.04
CA SER A 78 -7.40 6.43 6.20
C SER A 78 -8.87 6.13 6.51
N PHE A 79 -9.27 6.13 7.78
CA PHE A 79 -10.65 5.89 8.17
C PHE A 79 -11.59 7.03 7.72
N LEU A 80 -11.13 8.28 7.80
CA LEU A 80 -11.97 9.45 7.53
C LEU A 80 -12.02 9.84 6.05
N MET A 81 -10.95 9.61 5.28
CA MET A 81 -10.84 10.00 3.86
C MET A 81 -11.96 9.48 2.94
N PRO A 82 -12.44 8.22 3.06
CA PRO A 82 -13.53 7.72 2.23
C PRO A 82 -14.86 8.46 2.43
N VAL A 83 -15.08 9.10 3.59
CA VAL A 83 -16.36 9.75 3.93
C VAL A 83 -16.67 10.95 3.02
N PRO A 84 -15.82 11.99 2.91
CA PRO A 84 -16.07 13.08 1.98
C PRO A 84 -16.12 12.60 0.53
N ALA A 85 -15.27 11.65 0.14
CA ALA A 85 -15.26 11.08 -1.21
C ALA A 85 -16.61 10.40 -1.54
N PHE A 86 -17.14 9.59 -0.63
CA PHE A 86 -18.46 8.96 -0.78
C PHE A 86 -19.57 9.99 -0.98
N PHE A 87 -19.61 11.03 -0.14
CA PHE A 87 -20.64 12.05 -0.26
C PHE A 87 -20.52 12.86 -1.55
N TYR A 88 -19.30 13.14 -2.00
CA TYR A 88 -19.06 13.76 -3.30
C TYR A 88 -19.58 12.87 -4.44
N LEU A 89 -19.22 11.58 -4.45
CA LEU A 89 -19.64 10.61 -5.46
C LEU A 89 -21.17 10.42 -5.49
N ARG A 90 -21.81 10.39 -4.31
CA ARG A 90 -23.26 10.29 -4.18
C ARG A 90 -24.00 11.53 -4.67
N ARG A 91 -23.52 12.73 -4.32
CA ARG A 91 -24.26 13.98 -4.55
C ARG A 91 -23.92 14.65 -5.89
N VAL A 92 -22.68 14.51 -6.35
CA VAL A 92 -22.18 15.21 -7.54
C VAL A 92 -22.14 14.27 -8.73
N ALA A 93 -21.55 13.08 -8.56
CA ALA A 93 -21.44 12.10 -9.65
C ALA A 93 -22.70 11.24 -9.83
N GLY A 94 -23.66 11.31 -8.88
CA GLY A 94 -24.94 10.59 -8.95
C GLY A 94 -24.81 9.07 -8.87
N LEU A 95 -23.70 8.55 -8.32
CA LEU A 95 -23.48 7.10 -8.22
C LEU A 95 -24.43 6.46 -7.20
N ASP A 96 -24.76 5.18 -7.44
CA ASP A 96 -25.47 4.36 -6.46
C ASP A 96 -24.61 4.17 -5.19
N ARG A 97 -25.25 3.69 -4.13
CA ARG A 97 -24.62 3.62 -2.80
C ARG A 97 -23.41 2.68 -2.79
N ASP A 98 -23.57 1.50 -3.36
CA ASP A 98 -22.57 0.44 -3.27
C ASP A 98 -21.37 0.80 -4.12
N THR A 99 -21.60 1.30 -5.34
CA THR A 99 -20.53 1.81 -6.20
C THR A 99 -19.81 3.00 -5.56
N ALA A 100 -20.54 3.98 -5.01
CA ALA A 100 -19.91 5.13 -4.37
C ALA A 100 -19.06 4.72 -3.16
N ALA A 101 -19.51 3.74 -2.37
CA ALA A 101 -18.80 3.24 -1.21
C ALA A 101 -17.57 2.42 -1.59
N ALA A 102 -17.68 1.55 -2.61
CA ALA A 102 -16.56 0.78 -3.13
C ALA A 102 -15.47 1.70 -3.72
N VAL A 103 -15.87 2.69 -4.51
CA VAL A 103 -14.94 3.66 -5.12
C VAL A 103 -14.30 4.55 -4.05
N SER A 104 -15.07 5.06 -3.07
CA SER A 104 -14.49 5.90 -2.01
C SER A 104 -13.53 5.13 -1.10
N ALA A 105 -13.78 3.84 -0.86
CA ALA A 105 -12.87 2.97 -0.12
C ALA A 105 -11.60 2.68 -0.92
N HIS A 106 -11.73 2.37 -2.22
CA HIS A 106 -10.61 2.09 -3.10
C HIS A 106 -9.64 3.28 -3.18
N TYR A 107 -10.17 4.49 -3.38
CA TYR A 107 -9.37 5.73 -3.47
C TYR A 107 -9.08 6.40 -2.13
N GLY A 108 -9.76 6.01 -1.06
CA GLY A 108 -9.46 6.45 0.31
C GLY A 108 -8.39 5.60 1.00
N SER A 109 -8.08 4.43 0.45
CA SER A 109 -6.93 3.60 0.80
C SER A 109 -5.64 4.16 0.18
N ILE A 110 -4.56 3.38 0.24
CA ILE A 110 -3.23 3.77 -0.24
C ILE A 110 -2.77 2.90 -1.41
N SER A 111 -1.74 3.37 -2.12
CA SER A 111 -1.06 2.58 -3.16
C SER A 111 0.34 2.20 -2.71
N VAL A 112 0.53 0.91 -2.41
CA VAL A 112 1.83 0.34 -2.04
C VAL A 112 2.86 0.52 -3.16
N VAL A 113 2.44 0.42 -4.42
CA VAL A 113 3.30 0.63 -5.59
C VAL A 113 3.73 2.10 -5.68
N THR A 114 2.82 3.05 -5.48
CA THR A 114 3.16 4.49 -5.47
C THR A 114 4.12 4.80 -4.34
N PHE A 115 3.90 4.22 -3.15
CA PHE A 115 4.83 4.34 -2.04
C PHE A 115 6.22 3.76 -2.39
N ALA A 116 6.29 2.56 -2.97
CA ALA A 116 7.55 1.95 -3.36
C ALA A 116 8.34 2.83 -4.34
N ILE A 117 7.72 3.32 -5.40
CA ILE A 117 8.34 4.23 -6.38
C ILE A 117 8.78 5.53 -5.71
N GLY A 118 7.93 6.16 -4.92
CA GLY A 118 8.23 7.42 -4.23
C GLY A 118 9.39 7.29 -3.25
N SER A 119 9.40 6.20 -2.47
CA SER A 119 10.45 5.89 -1.51
C SER A 119 11.81 5.68 -2.21
N GLN A 120 11.80 5.02 -3.36
CA GLN A 120 12.98 4.81 -4.17
C GLN A 120 13.46 6.10 -4.81
N PHE A 121 12.55 6.94 -5.31
CA PHE A 121 12.88 8.24 -5.88
C PHE A 121 13.60 9.12 -4.86
N VAL A 122 13.03 9.27 -3.66
CA VAL A 122 13.61 10.06 -2.55
C VAL A 122 14.97 9.49 -2.14
N THR A 123 15.10 8.16 -2.04
CA THR A 123 16.37 7.47 -1.76
C THR A 123 17.42 7.75 -2.84
N ALA A 124 17.04 7.72 -4.13
CA ALA A 124 17.93 8.01 -5.24
C ALA A 124 18.42 9.47 -5.26
N GLN A 125 17.68 10.39 -4.65
CA GLN A 125 18.10 11.78 -4.43
C GLN A 125 18.97 11.95 -3.17
N GLY A 126 19.32 10.86 -2.48
CA GLY A 126 20.08 10.91 -1.22
C GLY A 126 19.25 11.43 -0.03
N LEU A 127 17.92 11.51 -0.17
CA LEU A 127 17.02 11.90 0.91
C LEU A 127 16.61 10.66 1.71
N GLY A 128 16.67 10.76 3.04
CA GLY A 128 16.16 9.75 3.96
C GLY A 128 14.65 9.91 4.18
N PHE A 129 14.00 8.83 4.60
CA PHE A 129 12.63 8.83 5.11
C PHE A 129 12.55 7.86 6.29
N GLU A 130 11.68 8.15 7.26
CA GLU A 130 11.62 7.33 8.48
C GLU A 130 11.03 5.94 8.22
N GLY A 131 11.57 4.91 8.89
CA GLY A 131 11.13 3.52 8.74
C GLY A 131 9.65 3.28 9.11
N HIS A 132 9.11 4.07 10.04
CA HIS A 132 7.72 3.94 10.49
C HIS A 132 6.70 4.30 9.41
N ILE A 133 7.10 4.99 8.32
CA ILE A 133 6.20 5.27 7.19
C ILE A 133 5.73 3.96 6.53
N VAL A 134 6.56 2.92 6.53
CA VAL A 134 6.14 1.58 6.05
C VAL A 134 5.05 0.98 6.93
N ALA A 135 5.15 1.15 8.25
CA ALA A 135 4.10 0.70 9.17
C ALA A 135 2.81 1.52 8.98
N MET A 136 2.92 2.83 8.72
CA MET A 136 1.76 3.65 8.37
C MET A 136 1.08 3.13 7.10
N VAL A 137 1.85 2.82 6.05
CA VAL A 137 1.34 2.24 4.80
C VAL A 137 0.53 0.97 5.08
N ALA A 138 1.09 0.02 5.82
CA ALA A 138 0.39 -1.22 6.18
C ALA A 138 -0.92 -0.96 6.94
N LEU A 139 -0.91 -0.02 7.89
CA LEU A 139 -2.08 0.31 8.71
C LEU A 139 -3.14 1.11 7.95
N MET A 140 -2.80 1.78 6.86
CA MET A 140 -3.72 2.64 6.12
C MET A 140 -4.62 1.88 5.13
N GLU A 141 -4.41 0.58 4.92
CA GLU A 141 -5.23 -0.19 3.98
C GLU A 141 -6.57 -0.62 4.60
N THR A 142 -6.52 -1.15 5.83
CA THR A 142 -7.68 -1.67 6.56
C THR A 142 -8.75 -0.61 6.89
N PRO A 143 -8.42 0.58 7.43
CA PRO A 143 -9.42 1.53 7.90
C PRO A 143 -10.29 2.08 6.76
N ALA A 144 -9.71 2.35 5.59
CA ALA A 144 -10.44 2.81 4.42
C ALA A 144 -11.46 1.77 3.92
N ILE A 145 -11.07 0.49 3.89
CA ILE A 145 -11.95 -0.63 3.52
C ILE A 145 -13.10 -0.75 4.51
N ILE A 146 -12.82 -0.70 5.81
CA ILE A 146 -13.86 -0.73 6.86
C ILE A 146 -14.84 0.42 6.66
N THR A 147 -14.36 1.65 6.48
CA THR A 147 -15.24 2.80 6.22
C THR A 147 -16.08 2.59 4.97
N GLY A 148 -15.51 2.06 3.90
CA GLY A 148 -16.23 1.66 2.69
C GLY A 148 -17.40 0.73 2.96
N ILE A 149 -17.13 -0.37 3.66
CA ILE A 149 -18.13 -1.37 4.04
C ILE A 149 -19.24 -0.74 4.88
N LEU A 150 -18.88 0.09 5.87
CA LEU A 150 -19.85 0.81 6.71
C LEU A 150 -20.71 1.80 5.91
N LEU A 151 -20.12 2.45 4.90
CA LEU A 151 -20.84 3.39 4.03
C LEU A 151 -21.76 2.66 3.04
N ALA A 152 -21.35 1.49 2.53
CA ALA A 152 -22.17 0.65 1.67
C ALA A 152 -23.44 0.18 2.42
N ARG A 153 -23.30 -0.20 3.69
CA ARG A 153 -24.41 -0.70 4.52
C ARG A 153 -25.50 0.34 4.74
N GLY A 154 -26.74 -0.02 4.42
CA GLY A 154 -27.92 0.79 4.72
C GLY A 154 -28.13 0.95 6.22
N ARG A 155 -28.91 1.98 6.62
CA ARG A 155 -29.27 2.22 8.03
C ARG A 155 -30.17 1.10 8.60
N ALA A 156 -30.83 0.33 7.73
CA ALA A 156 -31.63 -0.84 8.07
C ALA A 156 -30.76 -2.08 8.30
N ASP A 157 -29.79 -2.34 7.41
CA ASP A 157 -28.90 -3.51 7.51
C ASP A 157 -28.01 -3.47 8.75
N ALA A 158 -27.53 -2.28 9.13
CA ALA A 158 -26.71 -2.09 10.32
C ALA A 158 -27.46 -2.36 11.65
N ALA A 159 -28.81 -2.33 11.65
CA ALA A 159 -29.62 -2.60 12.83
C ALA A 159 -29.93 -4.09 13.02
N SER A 160 -29.78 -4.89 11.97
CA SER A 160 -30.00 -6.35 11.93
C SER A 160 -28.72 -7.16 12.12
N GLU A 161 -27.54 -6.52 12.17
CA GLU A 161 -26.26 -7.23 12.31
C GLU A 161 -26.05 -7.82 13.70
N THR A 162 -25.65 -9.08 13.71
CA THR A 162 -25.21 -9.77 14.92
C THR A 162 -23.75 -9.44 15.23
N GLY A 163 -23.32 -9.68 16.47
CA GLY A 163 -21.91 -9.51 16.86
C GLY A 163 -20.95 -10.42 16.07
N GLU A 164 -21.41 -11.59 15.62
CA GLU A 164 -20.63 -12.55 14.82
C GLU A 164 -20.29 -12.01 13.42
N ASP A 165 -21.22 -11.32 12.75
CA ASP A 165 -20.96 -10.76 11.42
C ASP A 165 -19.83 -9.73 11.45
N ARG A 166 -19.85 -8.84 12.46
CA ARG A 166 -18.80 -7.83 12.67
C ARG A 166 -17.45 -8.45 12.97
N ASP A 167 -17.42 -9.50 13.78
CA ASP A 167 -16.17 -10.16 14.16
C ASP A 167 -15.56 -10.92 12.97
N HIS A 168 -16.40 -11.56 12.15
CA HIS A 168 -15.98 -12.19 10.90
C HIS A 168 -15.34 -11.19 9.94
N LEU A 169 -15.98 -10.04 9.72
CA LEU A 169 -15.45 -8.97 8.85
C LEU A 169 -14.14 -8.38 9.37
N MET A 170 -14.07 -8.09 10.67
CA MET A 170 -12.83 -7.61 11.28
C MET A 170 -11.70 -8.62 11.10
N ARG A 171 -11.99 -9.92 11.29
CA ARG A 171 -11.03 -10.98 11.05
C ARG A 171 -10.61 -11.06 9.59
N GLU A 172 -11.54 -10.96 8.66
CA GLU A 172 -11.26 -11.06 7.22
C GLU A 172 -10.39 -9.89 6.73
N VAL A 173 -10.65 -8.67 7.21
CA VAL A 173 -9.85 -7.49 6.87
C VAL A 173 -8.46 -7.55 7.52
N LEU A 174 -8.37 -7.97 8.79
CA LEU A 174 -7.08 -8.09 9.50
C LEU A 174 -6.21 -9.24 8.99
N VAL A 175 -6.82 -10.33 8.51
CA VAL A 175 -6.13 -11.53 8.00
C VAL A 175 -5.94 -11.45 6.48
N ASN A 176 -6.20 -10.29 5.87
CA ASN A 176 -5.89 -10.07 4.45
C ASN A 176 -4.40 -10.30 4.17
N GLY A 177 -4.09 -10.98 3.07
CA GLY A 177 -2.72 -11.31 2.69
C GLY A 177 -1.78 -10.11 2.57
N SER A 178 -2.27 -8.95 2.10
CA SER A 178 -1.44 -7.73 2.01
C SER A 178 -1.04 -7.22 3.39
N VAL A 179 -2.02 -7.08 4.29
CA VAL A 179 -1.83 -6.65 5.68
C VAL A 179 -0.92 -7.64 6.42
N MET A 180 -1.18 -8.94 6.27
CA MET A 180 -0.41 -9.99 6.93
C MET A 180 1.07 -9.97 6.49
N LEU A 181 1.34 -9.77 5.19
CA LEU A 181 2.71 -9.71 4.68
C LEU A 181 3.43 -8.41 5.06
N LEU A 182 2.72 -7.27 5.00
CA LEU A 182 3.30 -5.97 5.36
C LEU A 182 3.62 -5.89 6.86
N VAL A 183 2.64 -6.22 7.72
CA VAL A 183 2.81 -6.20 9.18
C VAL A 183 3.74 -7.33 9.62
N GLY A 184 3.56 -8.55 9.10
CA GLY A 184 4.42 -9.69 9.40
C GLY A 184 5.86 -9.43 8.98
N GLY A 185 6.08 -8.96 7.75
CA GLY A 185 7.40 -8.56 7.25
C GLY A 185 8.02 -7.46 8.10
N PHE A 186 7.24 -6.46 8.50
CA PHE A 186 7.69 -5.40 9.40
C PHE A 186 8.18 -5.93 10.74
N LEU A 187 7.41 -6.80 11.40
CA LEU A 187 7.79 -7.39 12.68
C LEU A 187 9.02 -8.29 12.53
N ILE A 188 9.09 -9.09 11.47
CA ILE A 188 10.26 -9.95 11.17
C ILE A 188 11.50 -9.09 10.93
N GLY A 189 11.39 -8.02 10.15
CA GLY A 189 12.49 -7.10 9.88
C GLY A 189 12.96 -6.41 11.16
N TRP A 190 12.02 -5.93 11.98
CA TRP A 190 12.33 -5.28 13.24
C TRP A 190 13.05 -6.23 14.21
N ALA A 191 12.55 -7.47 14.35
CA ALA A 191 13.16 -8.48 15.20
C ALA A 191 14.53 -8.96 14.68
N GLY A 192 14.70 -9.04 13.36
CA GLY A 192 15.94 -9.51 12.72
C GLY A 192 17.07 -8.47 12.73
N GLY A 193 16.75 -7.18 12.80
CA GLY A 193 17.73 -6.09 12.85
C GLY A 193 18.76 -6.13 11.71
N ALA A 194 19.96 -5.59 11.98
CA ALA A 194 21.03 -5.49 10.99
C ALA A 194 21.56 -6.86 10.52
N GLU A 195 21.64 -7.85 11.41
CA GLU A 195 22.14 -9.19 11.10
C GLU A 195 21.15 -9.95 10.20
N GLY A 196 19.86 -9.92 10.53
CA GLY A 196 18.80 -10.49 9.69
C GLY A 196 18.72 -9.82 8.33
N LYS A 197 18.88 -8.49 8.27
CA LYS A 197 18.97 -7.75 7.00
C LYS A 197 20.12 -8.26 6.14
N ALA A 198 21.34 -8.35 6.69
CA ALA A 198 22.50 -8.79 5.93
C ALA A 198 22.32 -10.20 5.34
N ALA A 199 21.64 -11.09 6.08
CA ALA A 199 21.40 -12.47 5.65
C ALA A 199 20.43 -12.58 4.45
N VAL A 200 19.43 -11.70 4.35
CA VAL A 200 18.34 -11.82 3.35
C VAL A 200 18.28 -10.68 2.33
N ALA A 201 19.11 -9.65 2.49
CA ALA A 201 19.21 -8.51 1.57
C ALA A 201 19.41 -8.91 0.08
N PRO A 202 20.24 -9.92 -0.26
CA PRO A 202 20.42 -10.32 -1.66
C PRO A 202 19.14 -10.78 -2.35
N PHE A 203 18.12 -11.19 -1.59
CA PHE A 203 16.84 -11.61 -2.13
C PHE A 203 15.74 -10.55 -1.98
N PHE A 204 15.69 -9.81 -0.86
CA PHE A 204 14.57 -8.88 -0.59
C PHE A 204 14.88 -7.40 -0.81
N LEU A 205 16.15 -6.98 -0.85
CA LEU A 205 16.53 -5.60 -1.18
C LEU A 205 17.05 -5.48 -2.61
N ASP A 206 18.04 -6.29 -2.95
CA ASP A 206 18.81 -6.09 -4.18
C ASP A 206 17.95 -6.21 -5.45
N PRO A 207 17.08 -7.24 -5.62
CA PRO A 207 16.23 -7.35 -6.79
C PRO A 207 14.96 -6.49 -6.69
N PHE A 208 14.70 -5.82 -5.56
CA PHE A 208 13.45 -5.08 -5.33
C PHE A 208 13.15 -4.09 -6.46
N LYS A 209 14.17 -3.34 -6.91
CA LYS A 209 14.05 -2.38 -8.01
C LYS A 209 13.73 -3.03 -9.35
N GLY A 210 14.24 -4.24 -9.59
CA GLY A 210 13.99 -4.98 -10.83
C GLY A 210 12.66 -5.72 -10.84
N ALA A 211 12.12 -6.03 -9.65
CA ALA A 211 10.82 -6.67 -9.48
C ALA A 211 9.64 -5.69 -9.54
N LEU A 212 9.89 -4.39 -9.35
CA LEU A 212 8.92 -3.29 -9.40
C LEU A 212 8.61 -2.87 -10.84
#